data_AF-A0A316HKB5-F1
#
_entry.id   AF-A0A316HKB5-F1
#
_cell.length_a   1.000
_cell.length_b   1.000
_cell.length_c   1.000
_cell.angle_alpha   90.00
_cell.angle_beta   90.00
_cell.angle_gamma   90.00
#
_symmetry.space_group_name_H-M   'P 1'
#
loop_
_entity.id
_entity.type
_entity.pdbx_description
1 polymer ?
#
loop_
_entity_poly.entity_id
_entity_poly.type
_entity_poly.pdbx_seq_one_letter_code
_entity_poly.pdbx_strand_id
1 'polypeptide(L)'
;MKTLGYVLVLIGIIALLDGCHIGGRHTVIVENNNGKERRIEYHGHAYFTPDSTAVARISPNGMMSYKNGDLEIEAESDEAGKVAYRFNGGEKHTDLDNAEKLSLALAVRDMMKAGHSNK
;
A
#
# COMPACT_ATOMS: atom_id res chain seq x y z
N MET A 1 7.32 39.55 26.40
CA MET A 1 7.94 39.19 25.10
C MET A 1 9.07 38.15 25.29
N LYS A 2 8.79 37.02 25.96
CA LYS A 2 9.78 35.92 26.17
C LYS A 2 9.25 34.53 25.77
N THR A 3 7.98 34.46 25.39
CA THR A 3 7.30 33.22 24.96
C THR A 3 7.40 32.98 23.45
N LEU A 4 7.69 34.02 22.66
CA LEU A 4 7.76 33.92 21.20
C LEU A 4 9.04 33.22 20.70
N GLY A 5 10.13 33.27 21.47
CA GLY A 5 11.39 32.63 21.10
C GLY A 5 11.37 31.11 21.19
N TYR A 6 10.61 30.55 22.14
CA TYR A 6 10.53 29.10 22.35
C TYR A 6 9.72 28.38 21.26
N VAL A 7 8.72 29.05 20.68
CA VAL A 7 7.88 28.47 19.62
C VAL A 7 8.69 28.25 18.33
N LEU A 8 9.62 29.13 18.01
CA LEU A 8 10.46 29.00 16.81
C LEU A 8 11.51 27.87 16.92
N VAL A 9 12.02 27.59 18.12
CA VAL A 9 12.99 26.51 18.34
C VAL A 9 12.33 25.13 18.23
N LEU A 10 11.07 24.99 18.65
CA LEU A 10 10.32 23.73 18.51
C LEU A 10 9.99 23.37 17.06
N ILE A 11 9.72 24.36 16.21
CA ILE A 11 9.43 24.14 14.78
C ILE A 11 10.69 23.70 14.03
N GLY A 12 11.87 24.21 14.41
CA GLY A 12 13.15 23.83 13.80
C GLY A 12 13.57 22.37 14.05
N ILE A 13 13.10 21.75 15.13
CA ILE A 13 13.45 20.36 15.48
C ILE A 13 12.59 19.35 14.67
N ILE A 14 11.35 19.71 14.32
CA ILE A 14 10.45 18.82 13.57
C ILE A 14 10.89 18.68 12.10
N ALA A 15 11.54 19.72 11.54
CA ALA A 15 12.04 19.70 10.16
C ALA A 15 13.29 18.83 9.93
N LEU A 16 13.88 18.25 10.98
CA LEU A 16 15.04 17.34 10.88
C LEU A 16 14.65 15.86 10.78
N LEU A 17 13.34 15.53 10.80
CA LEU A 17 12.85 14.15 10.69
C LEU A 17 12.55 13.70 9.24
N ASP A 18 12.55 14.61 8.26
CA ASP A 18 12.44 14.26 6.83
C ASP A 18 13.76 13.70 6.24
N GLY A 19 14.77 13.48 7.08
CA GLY A 19 16.15 13.13 6.71
C GLY A 19 16.55 11.66 6.88
N CYS A 20 15.61 10.72 7.04
CA CYS A 20 15.92 9.29 7.07
C CYS A 20 15.43 8.58 5.80
N HIS A 21 16.17 8.74 4.70
CA HIS A 21 16.10 7.89 3.50
C HIS A 21 16.78 6.52 3.73
N ILE A 22 16.46 5.86 4.84
CA ILE A 22 16.91 4.50 5.14
C ILE A 22 15.69 3.71 5.62
N GLY A 23 14.93 3.15 4.67
CA GLY A 23 13.89 2.18 4.98
C GLY A 23 12.64 2.31 4.12
N GLY A 24 12.62 1.58 2.98
CA GLY A 24 11.41 1.23 2.24
C GLY A 24 10.63 2.37 1.58
N ARG A 25 10.15 2.15 0.35
CA ARG A 25 9.16 3.04 -0.26
C ARG A 25 7.81 2.80 0.40
N HIS A 26 7.34 3.70 1.28
CA HIS A 26 5.96 3.67 1.76
C HIS A 26 5.10 4.60 0.89
N THR A 27 3.98 4.11 0.37
CA THR A 27 3.06 4.91 -0.45
C THR A 27 1.63 4.59 -0.05
N VAL A 28 0.86 5.62 0.30
CA VAL A 28 -0.56 5.49 0.62
C VAL A 28 -1.35 6.39 -0.33
N ILE A 29 -2.33 5.80 -1.02
CA ILE A 29 -3.29 6.49 -1.87
C ILE A 29 -4.65 6.33 -1.19
N VAL A 30 -5.26 7.44 -0.79
CA VAL A 30 -6.62 7.47 -0.26
C VAL A 30 -7.46 8.35 -1.15
N GLU A 31 -8.57 7.81 -1.63
CA GLU A 31 -9.57 8.55 -2.39
C GLU A 31 -10.93 8.36 -1.75
N ASN A 32 -11.68 9.44 -1.66
CA ASN A 32 -13.07 9.42 -1.20
C ASN A 32 -13.97 9.89 -2.34
N ASN A 33 -14.85 9.02 -2.81
CA ASN A 33 -15.85 9.37 -3.80
C ASN A 33 -17.25 9.05 -3.27
N ASN A 34 -18.03 10.10 -2.98
CA ASN A 34 -19.40 9.99 -2.45
C ASN A 34 -19.53 9.08 -1.22
N GLY A 35 -18.57 9.15 -0.29
CA GLY A 35 -18.57 8.38 0.95
C GLY A 35 -18.04 6.96 0.83
N LYS A 36 -17.60 6.53 -0.36
CA LYS A 36 -16.83 5.30 -0.54
C LYS A 36 -15.35 5.61 -0.48
N GLU A 37 -14.69 5.12 0.57
CA GLU A 37 -13.24 5.21 0.72
C GLU A 37 -12.57 4.08 -0.06
N ARG A 38 -11.65 4.47 -0.95
CA ARG A 38 -10.68 3.60 -1.57
C ARG A 38 -9.32 3.89 -0.95
N ARG A 39 -8.65 2.85 -0.44
CA ARG A 39 -7.30 2.94 0.13
C ARG A 39 -6.40 1.92 -0.54
N ILE A 40 -5.23 2.38 -0.98
CA ILE A 40 -4.18 1.53 -1.53
C ILE A 40 -2.90 1.89 -0.78
N GLU A 41 -2.23 0.90 -0.21
CA GLU A 41 -1.03 1.08 0.57
C GLU A 41 0.06 0.12 0.10
N TYR A 42 1.28 0.63 -0.03
CA TYR A 42 2.46 -0.13 -0.43
C TYR A 42 3.59 0.11 0.56
N HIS A 43 4.24 -0.96 0.99
CA HIS A 43 5.52 -0.96 1.68
C HIS A 43 6.54 -1.68 0.80
N GLY A 44 7.47 -0.93 0.24
CA GLY A 44 8.40 -1.40 -0.78
C GLY A 44 7.84 -1.27 -2.20
N HIS A 45 8.22 -2.20 -3.07
CA HIS A 45 7.82 -2.19 -4.48
C HIS A 45 6.93 -3.38 -4.79
N ALA A 46 5.73 -3.11 -5.32
CA ALA A 46 4.87 -4.13 -5.91
C ALA A 46 4.92 -4.04 -7.44
N TYR A 47 5.07 -5.20 -8.09
CA TYR A 47 5.08 -5.36 -9.53
C TYR A 47 3.90 -6.23 -9.90
N PHE A 48 3.07 -5.75 -10.82
CA PHE A 48 1.92 -6.47 -11.33
C PHE A 48 2.26 -7.22 -12.62
N THR A 49 1.50 -8.27 -12.89
CA THR A 49 1.58 -9.03 -14.15
C THR A 49 1.13 -8.16 -15.34
N PRO A 50 1.67 -8.39 -16.56
CA PRO A 50 1.34 -7.57 -17.73
C PRO A 50 -0.14 -7.61 -18.14
N ASP A 51 -0.83 -8.73 -17.87
CA ASP A 51 -2.27 -8.88 -18.10
C ASP A 51 -3.14 -8.22 -17.02
N SER A 52 -2.50 -7.61 -16.01
CA SER A 52 -3.14 -6.89 -14.91
C SER A 52 -4.07 -7.78 -14.07
N THR A 53 -3.74 -9.06 -13.87
CA THR A 53 -4.61 -9.99 -13.11
C THR A 53 -4.04 -10.41 -11.77
N ALA A 54 -2.73 -10.33 -11.59
CA ALA A 54 -2.04 -10.79 -10.38
C ALA A 54 -0.84 -9.92 -10.01
N VAL A 55 -0.36 -10.09 -8.77
CA VAL A 55 0.93 -9.56 -8.32
C VAL A 55 2.03 -10.50 -8.79
N ALA A 56 2.96 -9.98 -9.60
CA ALA A 56 4.10 -10.74 -10.10
C ALA A 56 5.22 -10.86 -9.05
N ARG A 57 5.45 -9.78 -8.29
CA ARG A 57 6.47 -9.72 -7.25
C ARG A 57 6.19 -8.58 -6.28
N ILE A 58 6.53 -8.78 -5.01
CA ILE A 58 6.72 -7.69 -4.05
C ILE A 58 8.19 -7.74 -3.60
N SER A 59 8.78 -6.60 -3.27
CA SER A 59 10.12 -6.57 -2.65
C SER A 59 10.16 -7.47 -1.41
N PRO A 60 11.32 -8.07 -1.06
CA PRO A 60 11.44 -8.87 0.16
C PRO A 60 10.95 -8.11 1.40
N ASN A 61 10.15 -8.78 2.24
CA ASN A 61 9.48 -8.18 3.42
C ASN A 61 8.54 -7.00 3.08
N GLY A 62 8.19 -6.83 1.82
CA GLY A 62 7.26 -5.80 1.36
C GLY A 62 5.82 -6.26 1.48
N MET A 63 4.93 -5.28 1.44
CA MET A 63 3.49 -5.48 1.59
C MET A 63 2.73 -4.57 0.62
N MET A 64 1.55 -5.02 0.20
CA MET A 64 0.50 -4.14 -0.30
C MET A 64 -0.82 -4.42 0.42
N SER A 65 -1.62 -3.38 0.61
CA SER A 65 -2.99 -3.48 1.07
C SER A 65 -3.90 -2.69 0.12
N TYR A 66 -5.02 -3.28 -0.22
CA TYR A 66 -6.07 -2.69 -1.04
C TYR A 66 -7.38 -2.80 -0.28
N LYS A 67 -8.07 -1.67 -0.13
CA LYS A 67 -9.40 -1.61 0.44
C LYS A 67 -10.31 -0.76 -0.43
N ASN A 68 -11.46 -1.31 -0.79
CA ASN A 68 -12.49 -0.58 -1.53
C ASN A 68 -13.87 -1.09 -1.10
N GLY A 69 -14.56 -0.28 -0.28
CA GLY A 69 -15.79 -0.71 0.37
C GLY A 69 -15.55 -1.91 1.28
N ASP A 70 -16.27 -3.01 1.02
CA ASP A 70 -16.23 -4.24 1.82
C ASP A 70 -15.10 -5.20 1.41
N LEU A 71 -14.42 -4.94 0.28
CA LEU A 71 -13.31 -5.75 -0.18
C LEU A 71 -11.99 -5.21 0.38
N GLU A 72 -11.31 -6.06 1.13
CA GLU A 72 -9.97 -5.85 1.65
C GLU A 72 -9.05 -6.99 1.21
N ILE A 73 -7.92 -6.65 0.62
CA ILE A 73 -6.90 -7.60 0.17
C ILE A 73 -5.57 -7.12 0.67
N GLU A 74 -4.86 -7.98 1.38
CA GLU A 74 -3.47 -7.77 1.73
C GLU A 74 -2.61 -8.81 1.03
N ALA A 75 -1.46 -8.39 0.54
CA ALA A 75 -0.44 -9.27 0.00
C ALA A 75 0.91 -8.93 0.60
N GLU A 76 1.58 -9.92 1.18
CA GLU A 76 2.87 -9.77 1.82
C GLU A 76 3.87 -10.72 1.19
N SER A 77 5.10 -10.27 1.02
CA SER A 77 6.21 -11.11 0.61
C SER A 77 7.07 -11.51 1.78
N ASP A 78 7.47 -12.77 1.83
CA ASP A 78 8.56 -13.23 2.69
C ASP A 78 9.95 -12.76 2.20
N GLU A 79 11.01 -13.16 2.91
CA GLU A 79 12.40 -12.87 2.54
C GLU A 79 12.80 -13.47 1.18
N ALA A 80 12.13 -14.53 0.74
CA ALA A 80 12.40 -15.21 -0.53
C ALA A 80 11.62 -14.60 -1.71
N GLY A 81 10.75 -13.62 -1.47
CA GLY A 81 9.92 -13.03 -2.52
C GLY A 81 8.58 -13.74 -2.75
N LYS A 82 8.22 -14.75 -1.92
CA LYS A 82 6.97 -15.50 -2.06
C LYS A 82 5.83 -14.67 -1.48
N VAL A 83 4.81 -14.44 -2.30
CA VAL A 83 3.65 -13.62 -1.93
C VAL A 83 2.56 -14.51 -1.33
N ALA A 84 2.10 -14.14 -0.13
CA ALA A 84 0.92 -14.70 0.52
C ALA A 84 -0.17 -13.64 0.63
N TYR A 85 -1.41 -14.06 0.52
CA TYR A 85 -2.58 -13.20 0.45
C TYR A 85 -3.50 -13.40 1.64
N ARG A 86 -4.20 -12.35 2.03
CA ARG A 86 -5.27 -12.37 3.02
C ARG A 86 -6.45 -11.54 2.49
N PHE A 87 -7.64 -12.12 2.49
CA PHE A 87 -8.86 -11.47 2.04
C PHE A 87 -9.78 -11.21 3.23
N ASN A 88 -10.29 -9.99 3.35
CA ASN A 88 -11.28 -9.56 4.35
C ASN A 88 -10.95 -10.01 5.80
N GLY A 89 -9.68 -9.92 6.19
CA GLY A 89 -9.20 -10.32 7.52
C GLY A 89 -9.16 -11.83 7.78
N GLY A 90 -9.34 -12.67 6.76
CA GLY A 90 -9.27 -14.13 6.85
C GLY A 90 -7.86 -14.69 7.07
N GLU A 91 -7.69 -15.99 6.86
CA GLU A 91 -6.39 -16.65 6.97
C GLU A 91 -5.47 -16.27 5.80
N LYS A 92 -4.18 -16.08 6.10
CA LYS A 92 -3.15 -15.84 5.09
C LYS A 92 -2.78 -17.14 4.40
N HIS A 93 -2.86 -17.16 3.07
CA HIS A 93 -2.58 -18.36 2.27
C HIS A 93 -1.97 -17.98 0.91
N THR A 94 -1.33 -18.94 0.25
CA THR A 94 -0.66 -18.73 -1.05
C THR A 94 -1.45 -19.25 -2.23
N ASP A 95 -2.37 -20.19 -1.98
CA ASP A 95 -3.18 -20.84 -3.00
C ASP A 95 -4.55 -20.16 -3.07
N LEU A 96 -4.77 -19.41 -4.15
CA LEU A 96 -6.02 -18.68 -4.36
C LEU A 96 -7.06 -19.54 -5.09
N ASP A 97 -8.29 -19.53 -4.59
CA ASP A 97 -9.43 -20.07 -5.30
C ASP A 97 -9.84 -19.18 -6.50
N ASN A 98 -10.86 -19.60 -7.25
CA ASN A 98 -11.31 -18.86 -8.44
C ASN A 98 -11.96 -17.51 -8.11
N ALA A 99 -12.65 -17.40 -6.99
CA ALA A 99 -13.30 -16.15 -6.55
C ALA A 99 -12.26 -15.15 -6.03
N GLU A 100 -11.26 -15.63 -5.30
CA GLU A 100 -10.13 -14.84 -4.81
C GLU A 100 -9.27 -14.34 -5.96
N LYS A 101 -8.97 -15.18 -6.96
CA LYS A 101 -8.27 -14.76 -8.19
C LYS A 101 -9.02 -13.65 -8.93
N LEU A 102 -10.35 -13.78 -9.05
CA LEU A 102 -11.17 -12.76 -9.69
C LEU A 102 -11.14 -11.44 -8.92
N SER A 103 -11.25 -11.51 -7.59
CA SER A 103 -11.22 -10.34 -6.70
C SER A 103 -9.85 -9.65 -6.74
N LEU A 104 -8.76 -10.43 -6.73
CA LEU A 104 -7.40 -9.92 -6.88
C LEU A 104 -7.22 -9.24 -8.24
N ALA A 105 -7.69 -9.84 -9.33
CA ALA A 105 -7.58 -9.24 -10.66
C ALA A 105 -8.32 -7.88 -10.76
N LEU A 106 -9.48 -7.75 -10.10
CA LEU A 106 -10.19 -6.48 -10.02
C LEU A 106 -9.38 -5.44 -9.25
N ALA A 107 -8.83 -5.80 -8.09
CA ALA A 107 -7.99 -4.92 -7.29
C ALA A 107 -6.71 -4.50 -8.02
N VAL A 108 -6.02 -5.42 -8.69
CA VAL A 108 -4.81 -5.15 -9.49
C VAL A 108 -5.09 -4.12 -10.58
N ARG A 109 -6.16 -4.30 -11.35
CA ARG A 109 -6.54 -3.33 -12.38
C ARG A 109 -6.83 -1.96 -11.80
N ASP A 110 -7.49 -1.92 -10.65
CA ASP A 110 -7.82 -0.65 -9.99
C ASP A 110 -6.58 0.05 -9.44
N MET A 111 -5.68 -0.70 -8.81
CA MET A 111 -4.39 -0.22 -8.33
C MET A 111 -3.50 0.33 -9.46
N MET A 112 -3.42 -0.37 -10.60
CA MET A 112 -2.67 0.08 -11.76
C MET A 112 -3.25 1.36 -12.36
N LYS A 113 -4.58 1.50 -12.40
CA LYS A 113 -5.24 2.74 -12.83
C LYS A 113 -4.92 3.90 -11.88
N ALA A 114 -5.05 3.70 -10.58
CA ALA A 114 -4.76 4.73 -9.58
C ALA A 114 -3.29 5.18 -9.64
N GLY A 115 -2.35 4.23 -9.79
CA GLY A 115 -0.92 4.52 -9.92
C GLY A 115 -0.54 5.25 -11.21
N HIS A 116 -1.27 5.01 -12.31
CA HIS A 116 -1.05 5.72 -13.58
C HIS A 116 -1.72 7.11 -13.63
N SER A 117 -2.85 7.31 -12.94
CA SER A 117 -3.53 8.61 -12.88
C SER A 117 -2.79 9.66 -12.05
N ASN A 118 -1.76 9.27 -11.29
CA ASN A 118 -1.00 10.16 -10.40
C ASN A 118 0.27 10.73 -11.10
N LYS A 119 0.26 10.84 -12.44
CA LYS A 119 1.31 11.49 -13.25
C LYS A 119 0.79 12.74 -13.93
#